data_AF-A0A968GPS2-F1
#
_entry.id   AF-A0A968GPS2-F1
#
_cell.length_a   1.000
_cell.length_b   1.000
_cell.length_c   1.000
_cell.angle_alpha   90.00
_cell.angle_beta   90.00
_cell.angle_gamma   90.00
#
_symmetry.space_group_name_H-M   'P 1'
#
loop_
_entity.id
_entity.type
_entity.pdbx_description
1 polymer ?
#
loop_
_entity_poly.entity_id
_entity_poly.type
_entity_poly.pdbx_seq_one_letter_code
_entity_poly.pdbx_strand_id
1 'polypeptide(L)' 'MVGEPILVMLVEDNVDHAELVIRTLEEHKIANKVRHFLDGQSALDYLFHRGE' A
#
# COMPACT_ATOMS: atom_id res chain seq x y z
N MET A 1 23.97 4.79 -5.67
CA MET A 1 22.90 4.09 -6.42
C MET A 1 21.59 4.69 -5.97
N VAL A 2 20.78 5.21 -6.91
CA VAL A 2 19.39 5.58 -6.60
C VAL A 2 18.62 4.26 -6.64
N GLY A 3 18.17 3.76 -5.50
CA GLY A 3 17.35 2.55 -5.43
C GLY A 3 16.01 2.80 -6.12
N GLU A 4 15.44 1.76 -6.74
CA GLU A 4 14.09 1.84 -7.27
C GLU A 4 13.08 2.09 -6.14
N PRO A 5 12.04 2.90 -6.36
CA PRO A 5 11.00 3.13 -5.36
C PRO A 5 10.26 1.81 -5.07
N ILE A 6 10.21 1.40 -3.81
CA ILE A 6 9.47 0.19 -3.41
C ILE A 6 7.97 0.50 -3.48
N LEU A 7 7.13 -0.48 -3.73
CA LEU A 7 5.67 -0.36 -3.59
C LEU A 7 5.27 -1.01 -2.27
N VAL A 8 4.61 -0.27 -1.38
CA VAL A 8 4.02 -0.80 -0.14
C VAL A 8 2.54 -1.05 -0.40
N MET A 9 2.13 -2.30 -0.21
CA MET A 9 0.72 -2.68 -0.24
C MET A 9 0.17 -2.69 1.20
N LEU A 10 -0.75 -1.78 1.48
CA LEU A 10 -1.44 -1.69 2.77
C LEU A 10 -2.81 -2.34 2.65
N VAL A 11 -3.07 -3.43 3.37
CA VAL A 11 -4.39 -4.07 3.41
C VAL A 11 -5.01 -3.78 4.77
N GLU A 12 -6.04 -2.95 4.78
CA GLU A 12 -6.70 -2.45 5.98
C GLU A 12 -8.14 -2.08 5.63
N ASP A 13 -9.13 -2.64 6.32
CA ASP A 13 -10.55 -2.40 6.03
C ASP A 13 -11.05 -1.08 6.64
N ASN A 14 -10.36 -0.55 7.65
CA ASN A 14 -10.67 0.74 8.26
C ASN A 14 -9.85 1.89 7.63
N VAL A 15 -10.53 2.78 6.92
CA VAL A 15 -9.93 3.95 6.24
C VAL A 15 -9.21 4.89 7.22
N ASP A 16 -9.74 5.10 8.42
CA ASP A 16 -9.12 5.99 9.41
C ASP A 16 -7.80 5.40 9.93
N HIS A 17 -7.75 4.08 10.12
CA HIS A 17 -6.51 3.39 10.48
C HIS A 17 -5.49 3.43 9.34
N ALA A 18 -5.93 3.18 8.11
CA ALA A 18 -5.07 3.20 6.94
C ALA A 18 -4.40 4.57 6.76
N GLU A 19 -5.15 5.65 6.95
CA GLU A 19 -4.65 7.02 6.87
C GLU A 19 -3.56 7.30 7.92
N LEU A 20 -3.70 6.81 9.15
CA LEU A 20 -2.67 6.95 10.19
C LEU A 20 -1.38 6.24 9.80
N VAL A 21 -1.48 5.04 9.22
CA VAL A 21 -0.33 4.27 8.74
C VAL A 21 0.34 4.97 7.55
N ILE A 22 -0.44 5.43 6.57
CA ILE A 22 0.05 6.15 5.39
C ILE A 22 0.81 7.40 5.81
N ARG A 23 0.24 8.25 6.67
CA ARG A 23 0.91 9.45 7.20
C ARG A 23 2.22 9.11 7.89
N THR A 24 2.23 8.06 8.71
CA THR A 24 3.45 7.62 9.40
C THR A 24 4.54 7.21 8.40
N LEU A 25 4.18 6.50 7.33
CA LEU A 25 5.13 6.09 6.28
C LEU A 25 5.67 7.29 5.48
N GLU A 26 4.80 8.25 5.16
CA GLU A 26 5.15 9.49 4.47
C GLU A 26 6.11 10.35 5.30
N GLU A 27 5.85 10.51 6.60
CA GLU A 27 6.69 11.28 7.53
C GLU A 27 8.12 10.74 7.63
N HIS A 28 8.29 9.42 7.58
CA HIS A 28 9.59 8.75 7.65
C HIS A 28 10.33 8.70 6.31
N LYS A 29 9.77 9.31 5.26
CA LYS A 29 10.34 9.32 3.89
C LYS A 29 10.72 7.93 3.40
N ILE A 30 9.92 6.94 3.79
CA ILE A 30 9.98 5.60 3.21
C ILE A 30 9.38 5.77 1.81
N ALA A 31 10.23 6.17 0.86
CA ALA A 31 9.92 6.68 -0.48
C ALA A 31 9.33 5.60 -1.40
N ASN A 32 8.21 5.04 -0.96
CA ASN A 32 7.65 3.84 -1.50
C ASN A 32 6.18 4.12 -1.72
N LYS A 33 5.73 4.07 -2.97
CA LYS A 33 4.33 4.29 -3.31
C LYS A 33 3.47 3.42 -2.39
N VAL A 34 2.53 4.00 -1.65
CA VAL A 34 1.61 3.21 -0.82
C VAL A 34 0.34 2.99 -1.62
N ARG A 35 -0.07 1.73 -1.75
CA ARG A 35 -1.36 1.34 -2.33
C ARG A 35 -2.20 0.69 -1.26
N HIS A 36 -3.30 1.33 -0.92
CA HIS A 36 -4.26 0.84 0.06
C HIS A 36 -5.31 -0.05 -0.59
N PHE A 37 -5.63 -1.16 0.06
CA PHE A 37 -6.66 -2.12 -0.29
C PHE A 37 -7.60 -2.28 0.90
N LEU A 38 -8.91 -2.22 0.64
CA LEU A 38 -9.94 -2.34 1.68
C LEU A 38 -10.19 -3.78 2.11
N ASP A 39 -9.70 -4.75 1.34
CA ASP A 39 -9.96 -6.15 1.56
C ASP A 39 -8.85 -7.02 0.98
N GLY A 40 -8.78 -8.26 1.46
CA GLY A 40 -7.78 -9.22 1.00
C GLY A 40 -8.00 -9.69 -0.43
N GLN A 41 -9.25 -9.72 -0.93
CA GLN A 41 -9.54 -10.19 -2.28
C GLN A 41 -8.96 -9.19 -3.30
N SER A 42 -9.22 -7.89 -3.15
CA SER A 42 -8.67 -6.86 -4.03
C SER A 42 -7.13 -6.80 -3.98
N ALA A 43 -6.53 -7.07 -2.82
CA ALA A 43 -5.08 -7.19 -2.69
C ALA A 43 -4.51 -8.42 -3.44
N LEU A 44 -5.16 -9.58 -3.32
CA LEU A 44 -4.78 -10.80 -4.03
C LEU A 44 -5.00 -10.66 -5.55
N ASP A 45 -6.10 -10.04 -5.97
CA ASP A 45 -6.41 -9.77 -7.37
C ASP A 45 -5.32 -8.91 -8.02
N TYR A 46 -4.84 -7.89 -7.30
CA TYR A 46 -3.70 -7.08 -7.72
C TYR A 46 -2.40 -7.89 -7.80
N LEU A 47 -2.07 -8.70 -6.79
CA LEU A 47 -0.84 -9.49 -6.76
C LEU A 47 -0.77 -10.52 -7.89
N PHE A 48 -1.88 -11.18 -8.18
CA PHE A 48 -1.94 -12.27 -9.15
C PHE A 48 -2.43 -11.84 -10.53
N HIS A 49 -2.61 -10.52 -10.76
CA HIS A 49 -3.19 -9.97 -11.99
C HIS A 49 -4.49 -10.70 -12.38
N ARG A 50 -5.31 -11.03 -11.38
CA ARG A 50 -6.60 -11.71 -11.58
C ARG A 50 -7.66 -10.62 -11.71
N GLY A 51 -7.98 -10.25 -12.96
CA GLY A 51 -8.96 -9.19 -13.22
C GLY A 51 -8.60 -8.22 -14.36
N GLU A 52 -7.72 -8.61 -15.29
CA GLU A 52 -7.71 -8.05 -16.65
C GLU A 52 -8.69 -8.81 -17.55
#